data_AF-A0A2A4Q838-F1
#
_entry.id   AF-A0A2A4Q838-F1
#
_cell.length_a   1.000
_cell.length_b   1.000
_cell.length_c   1.000
_cell.angle_alpha   90.00
_cell.angle_beta   90.00
_cell.angle_gamma   90.00
#
_symmetry.space_group_name_H-M   'P 1'
#
loop_
_entity.id
_entity.type
_entity.pdbx_description
1 polymer ?
#
loop_
_entity_poly.entity_id
_entity_poly.type
_entity_poly.pdbx_seq_one_letter_code
_entity_poly.pdbx_strand_id
1 'polypeptide(L)'
;IAKAQSLFISRGDDSGTHKREREIWAAIPQAPQGDWYREIGAGMGAALNMASASQGYTLSDRGTWLAFANKGDLRRQFSGDPALFNPYGLILTNPAKHPHTKIKQARIFSNWMTSPKGQAAIAAFTLENQQLFCPNAYPEKNKAVICPAKRPNQ
;
A
#
# COMPACT_ATOMS: atom_id res chain seq x y z
N ILE A 1 -8.21 15.50 10.22
CA ILE A 1 -7.27 14.88 11.19
C ILE A 1 -6.46 15.98 11.87
N ALA A 2 -5.41 16.56 11.26
CA ALA A 2 -4.54 17.55 11.90
C ALA A 2 -5.27 18.77 12.52
N LYS A 3 -6.13 19.46 11.76
CA LYS A 3 -6.89 20.63 12.25
C LYS A 3 -7.74 20.33 13.50
N ALA A 4 -8.24 19.10 13.62
CA ALA A 4 -9.09 18.68 14.73
C ALA A 4 -8.31 17.92 15.81
N GLN A 5 -6.99 17.75 15.65
CA GLN A 5 -6.14 16.92 16.51
C GLN A 5 -6.75 15.54 16.80
N SER A 6 -7.37 14.93 15.78
CA SER A 6 -7.95 13.60 15.91
C SER A 6 -6.83 12.57 16.00
N LEU A 7 -6.96 11.62 16.91
CA LEU A 7 -5.94 10.60 17.17
C LEU A 7 -5.54 9.86 15.89
N PHE A 8 -4.26 9.88 15.57
CA PHE A 8 -3.63 9.20 14.44
C PHE A 8 -2.54 8.26 14.98
N ILE A 9 -2.68 6.98 14.67
CA ILE A 9 -1.73 5.92 15.04
C ILE A 9 -0.78 5.71 13.87
N SER A 10 0.47 6.14 14.08
CA SER A 10 1.59 5.87 13.18
C SER A 10 2.28 4.58 13.58
N ARG A 11 2.76 3.84 12.58
CA ARG A 11 3.57 2.64 12.85
C ARG A 11 4.88 2.97 13.56
N GLY A 12 5.53 4.09 13.22
CA GLY A 12 6.79 4.53 13.83
C GLY A 12 7.93 3.50 13.75
N ASP A 13 7.96 2.67 12.70
CA ASP A 13 8.81 1.48 12.62
C ASP A 13 9.72 1.43 11.38
N ASP A 14 9.95 2.58 10.75
CA ASP A 14 10.77 2.77 9.53
C ASP A 14 10.41 1.90 8.31
N SER A 15 9.24 1.27 8.34
CA SER A 15 8.68 0.54 7.21
C SER A 15 8.33 1.45 6.03
N GLY A 16 8.09 0.86 4.86
CA GLY A 16 7.60 1.60 3.69
C GLY A 16 6.30 2.37 3.97
N THR A 17 5.38 1.80 4.77
CA THR A 17 4.15 2.49 5.19
C THR A 17 4.46 3.71 6.06
N HIS A 18 5.37 3.58 7.03
CA HIS A 18 5.78 4.70 7.87
C HIS A 18 6.42 5.81 7.04
N LYS A 19 7.35 5.47 6.14
CA LYS A 19 7.96 6.46 5.22
C LYS A 19 6.90 7.18 4.38
N ARG A 20 5.95 6.45 3.82
CA ARG A 20 4.87 7.04 3.02
C ARG A 20 3.98 7.98 3.84
N GLU A 21 3.64 7.59 5.05
CA GLU A 21 2.89 8.42 5.98
C GLU A 21 3.62 9.74 6.28
N ARG A 22 4.92 9.67 6.60
CA ARG A 22 5.76 10.84 6.86
C ARG A 22 5.84 11.78 5.65
N GLU A 23 5.94 11.25 4.43
CA GLU A 23 5.90 12.05 3.20
C GLU A 23 4.57 12.81 3.05
N ILE A 24 3.44 12.15 3.35
CA ILE A 24 2.11 12.78 3.29
C ILE A 24 2.02 13.91 4.31
N TRP A 25 2.50 13.67 5.54
CA TRP A 25 2.52 14.70 6.58
C TRP A 25 3.45 15.87 6.25
N ALA A 26 4.59 15.62 5.61
CA ALA A 26 5.51 16.68 5.19
C ALA A 26 4.95 17.57 4.07
N ALA A 27 3.96 17.08 3.31
CA ALA A 27 3.31 17.84 2.24
C ALA A 27 2.29 18.86 2.76
N ILE A 28 1.99 18.87 4.06
CA ILE A 28 1.09 19.87 4.67
C ILE A 28 1.85 20.74 5.69
N PRO A 29 1.49 22.03 5.83
CA PRO A 29 2.21 22.94 6.74
C PRO A 29 2.14 22.55 8.23
N GLN A 30 1.13 21.76 8.62
CA GLN A 30 0.97 21.29 9.98
C GLN A 30 1.65 19.93 10.15
N ALA A 31 2.87 19.95 10.66
CA ALA A 31 3.54 18.73 11.09
C ALA A 31 2.68 18.03 12.18
N PRO A 32 2.56 16.69 12.14
CA PRO A 32 1.90 15.97 13.19
C PRO A 32 2.74 16.07 14.47
N GLN A 33 2.23 16.80 15.46
CA GLN A 33 2.93 17.04 16.73
C GLN A 33 1.93 17.01 17.89
N GLY A 34 2.37 16.42 19.00
CA GLY A 34 1.60 16.29 20.24
C GLY A 34 0.85 14.96 20.33
N ASP A 35 0.08 14.80 21.40
CA ASP A 35 -0.46 13.50 21.86
C ASP A 35 -1.46 12.83 20.90
N TRP A 36 -1.97 13.58 19.93
CA TRP A 36 -2.87 13.07 18.90
C TRP A 36 -2.14 12.34 17.79
N TYR A 37 -0.81 12.45 17.66
CA TYR A 37 -0.03 11.65 16.74
C TYR A 37 0.86 10.68 17.54
N ARG A 38 0.57 9.38 17.45
CA ARG A 38 1.22 8.36 18.27
C ARG A 38 1.98 7.37 17.41
N GLU A 39 3.29 7.37 17.54
CA GLU A 39 4.17 6.36 16.97
C GLU A 39 4.28 5.17 17.93
N ILE A 40 3.98 3.97 17.43
CA ILE A 40 3.90 2.78 18.30
C ILE A 40 5.08 1.81 18.14
N GLY A 41 5.99 2.06 17.21
CA GLY A 41 7.15 1.22 16.93
C GLY A 41 6.80 -0.22 16.50
N ALA A 42 5.65 -0.42 15.86
CA ALA A 42 5.10 -1.75 15.61
C ALA A 42 4.46 -1.91 14.22
N GLY A 43 4.32 -3.17 13.82
CA GLY A 43 3.77 -3.55 12.53
C GLY A 43 2.30 -3.17 12.34
N MET A 44 1.84 -3.24 11.08
CA MET A 44 0.53 -2.75 10.67
C MET A 44 -0.65 -3.38 11.43
N GLY A 45 -0.57 -4.66 11.80
CA GLY A 45 -1.61 -5.32 12.59
C GLY A 45 -1.80 -4.69 13.98
N ALA A 46 -0.72 -4.32 14.65
CA ALA A 46 -0.78 -3.62 15.94
C ALA A 46 -1.34 -2.20 15.80
N ALA A 47 -0.92 -1.47 14.76
CA ALA A 47 -1.43 -0.13 14.47
C ALA A 47 -2.93 -0.13 14.16
N LEU A 48 -3.43 -1.09 13.38
CA LEU A 48 -4.87 -1.22 13.10
C LEU A 48 -5.67 -1.60 14.35
N ASN A 49 -5.20 -2.55 15.16
CA ASN A 49 -5.86 -2.89 16.42
C ASN A 49 -5.92 -1.71 17.38
N MET A 50 -4.83 -0.95 17.51
CA MET A 50 -4.80 0.24 18.36
C MET A 50 -5.75 1.32 17.83
N ALA A 51 -5.71 1.60 16.53
CA ALA A 51 -6.65 2.56 15.91
C ALA A 51 -8.11 2.14 16.13
N SER A 52 -8.43 0.85 16.03
CA SER A 52 -9.77 0.34 16.31
C SER A 52 -10.16 0.52 17.78
N ALA A 53 -9.26 0.20 18.71
CA ALA A 53 -9.54 0.31 20.15
C ALA A 53 -9.64 1.76 20.63
N SER A 54 -8.89 2.67 20.02
CA SER A 54 -8.82 4.08 20.40
C SER A 54 -9.69 5.00 19.54
N GLN A 55 -10.51 4.43 18.64
CA GLN A 55 -11.32 5.17 17.65
C GLN A 55 -10.48 6.21 16.86
N GLY A 56 -9.25 5.83 16.51
CA GLY A 56 -8.28 6.67 15.80
C GLY A 56 -8.20 6.40 14.30
N TYR A 57 -7.34 7.17 13.64
CA TYR A 57 -6.98 7.02 12.23
C TYR A 57 -5.62 6.31 12.10
N THR A 58 -5.39 5.62 10.99
CA THR A 58 -4.07 5.09 10.63
C THR A 58 -3.95 4.96 9.12
N LEU A 59 -2.74 5.00 8.59
CA LEU A 59 -2.47 4.70 7.19
C LEU A 59 -2.16 3.20 7.03
N SER A 60 -2.87 2.52 6.14
CA SER A 60 -2.66 1.11 5.85
C SER A 60 -2.70 0.84 4.35
N ASP A 61 -1.92 -0.15 3.90
CA ASP A 61 -2.05 -0.66 2.54
C ASP A 61 -3.37 -1.47 2.41
N ARG A 62 -3.87 -1.58 1.18
CA ARG A 62 -5.16 -2.22 0.93
C ARG A 62 -5.15 -3.71 1.29
N GLY A 63 -4.05 -4.42 1.04
CA GLY A 63 -3.98 -5.86 1.27
C GLY A 63 -4.14 -6.17 2.74
N THR A 64 -3.39 -5.47 3.58
CA THR A 64 -3.50 -5.56 5.03
C THR A 64 -4.88 -5.18 5.51
N TRP A 65 -5.46 -4.06 5.04
CA TRP A 65 -6.82 -3.66 5.42
C TRP A 65 -7.88 -4.72 5.09
N LEU A 66 -7.81 -5.35 3.91
CA LEU A 66 -8.76 -6.38 3.51
C LEU A 66 -8.61 -7.63 4.37
N ALA A 67 -7.38 -8.10 4.59
CA ALA A 67 -7.08 -9.27 5.41
C ALA A 67 -7.32 -9.06 6.91
N PHE A 68 -7.35 -7.81 7.39
CA PHE A 68 -7.49 -7.50 8.80
C PHE A 68 -8.92 -7.77 9.28
N ALA A 69 -9.13 -8.82 10.09
CA ALA A 69 -10.45 -9.22 10.54
C ALA A 69 -11.05 -8.27 11.60
N ASN A 70 -10.23 -7.77 12.53
CA ASN A 70 -10.69 -7.00 13.70
C ASN A 70 -10.94 -5.51 13.38
N LYS A 71 -11.78 -5.23 12.38
CA LYS A 71 -12.01 -3.86 11.92
C LYS A 71 -12.72 -2.97 12.96
N GLY A 72 -13.50 -3.55 13.87
CA GLY A 72 -14.35 -2.79 14.79
C GLY A 72 -15.19 -1.74 14.03
N ASP A 73 -15.14 -0.50 14.49
CA ASP A 73 -15.79 0.64 13.83
C ASP A 73 -14.92 1.33 12.78
N LEU A 74 -13.70 0.83 12.53
CA LEU A 74 -12.85 1.41 11.49
C LEU A 74 -13.53 1.27 10.13
N ARG A 75 -13.46 2.36 9.37
CA ARG A 75 -13.92 2.42 7.99
C ARG A 75 -12.84 3.07 7.15
N ARG A 76 -12.75 2.67 5.89
CA ARG A 76 -11.87 3.32 4.92
C ARG A 76 -12.38 4.74 4.65
N GLN A 77 -11.70 5.74 5.18
CA GLN A 77 -12.11 7.14 5.04
C GLN A 77 -11.67 7.75 3.70
N PHE A 78 -10.49 7.36 3.22
CA PHE A 78 -9.89 7.91 2.01
C PHE A 78 -9.08 6.86 1.26
N SER A 79 -9.13 6.86 -0.07
CA SER A 79 -8.32 5.99 -0.93
C SER A 79 -8.37 6.46 -2.39
N GLY A 80 -7.36 6.10 -3.18
CA GLY A 80 -7.34 6.34 -4.63
C GLY A 80 -6.63 7.62 -5.06
N ASP A 81 -6.16 8.43 -4.12
CA ASP A 81 -5.32 9.58 -4.42
C ASP A 81 -3.96 9.15 -5.00
N PRO A 82 -3.41 9.87 -6.01
CA PRO A 82 -2.06 9.62 -6.51
C PRO A 82 -0.98 9.64 -5.40
N ALA A 83 -1.16 10.46 -4.36
CA ALA A 83 -0.31 10.50 -3.18
C ALA A 83 -0.45 9.25 -2.28
N LEU A 84 -1.29 8.27 -2.64
CA LEU A 84 -1.35 6.96 -2.00
C LEU A 84 -0.88 5.83 -2.92
N PHE A 85 -0.42 6.15 -4.13
CA PHE A 85 0.07 5.15 -5.06
C PHE A 85 1.36 4.52 -4.53
N ASN A 86 1.40 3.18 -4.53
CA ASN A 86 2.51 2.38 -4.03
C ASN A 86 2.98 1.42 -5.14
N PRO A 87 3.85 1.88 -6.07
CA PRO A 87 4.28 1.08 -7.20
C PRO A 87 5.28 -0.02 -6.78
N TYR A 88 5.17 -1.18 -7.42
CA TYR A 88 6.13 -2.27 -7.26
C TYR A 88 7.09 -2.30 -8.46
N GLY A 89 8.38 -2.44 -8.17
CA GLY A 89 9.44 -2.59 -9.18
C GLY A 89 10.12 -3.94 -9.08
N LEU A 90 10.49 -4.51 -10.22
CA LEU A 90 11.33 -5.72 -10.29
C LEU A 90 12.72 -5.34 -10.80
N ILE A 91 13.73 -5.47 -9.94
CA ILE A 91 15.11 -5.11 -10.26
C ILE A 91 15.94 -6.40 -10.37
N LEU A 92 16.56 -6.62 -11.53
CA LEU A 92 17.44 -7.77 -11.73
C LEU A 92 18.83 -7.47 -11.15
N THR A 93 19.36 -8.39 -10.36
CA THR A 93 20.71 -8.29 -9.80
C THR A 93 21.76 -8.27 -10.92
N ASN A 94 22.75 -7.40 -10.79
CA ASN A 94 23.81 -7.26 -11.79
C ASN A 94 24.72 -8.52 -11.78
N PRO A 95 24.76 -9.33 -12.85
CA PRO A 95 25.56 -10.55 -12.90
C PRO A 95 27.08 -10.27 -12.94
N ALA A 96 27.51 -9.09 -13.41
CA ALA A 96 28.94 -8.73 -13.39
C ALA A 96 29.46 -8.55 -11.96
N LYS A 97 28.60 -8.06 -11.05
CA LYS A 97 28.91 -7.95 -9.61
C LYS A 97 28.60 -9.23 -8.83
N HIS A 98 27.61 -10.00 -9.29
CA HIS A 98 27.16 -11.23 -8.64
C HIS A 98 27.07 -12.39 -9.66
N PRO A 99 28.20 -13.02 -10.01
CA PRO A 99 28.25 -14.01 -11.09
C PRO A 99 27.44 -15.28 -10.83
N HIS A 100 27.19 -15.61 -9.56
CA HIS A 100 26.40 -16.77 -9.13
C HIS A 100 24.88 -16.57 -9.31
N THR A 101 24.44 -15.39 -9.74
CA THR A 101 23.02 -15.11 -9.91
C THR A 101 22.43 -15.90 -11.08
N LYS A 102 21.21 -16.38 -10.89
CA LYS A 102 20.42 -17.08 -11.91
C LYS A 102 19.79 -16.09 -12.90
N ILE A 103 20.61 -15.25 -13.55
CA ILE A 103 20.14 -14.10 -14.33
C ILE A 103 19.24 -14.49 -15.51
N LYS A 104 19.47 -15.66 -16.11
CA LYS A 104 18.62 -16.19 -17.19
C LYS A 104 17.19 -16.45 -16.67
N GLN A 105 17.06 -17.12 -15.53
CA GLN A 105 15.77 -17.41 -14.89
C GLN A 105 15.09 -16.14 -14.39
N ALA A 106 15.85 -15.21 -13.79
CA ALA A 106 15.32 -13.94 -13.34
C ALA A 106 14.74 -13.11 -14.50
N ARG A 107 15.38 -13.16 -15.67
CA ARG A 107 14.87 -12.52 -16.90
C ARG A 107 13.61 -13.20 -17.42
N ILE A 108 13.53 -14.53 -17.39
CA ILE A 108 12.29 -15.26 -17.73
C ILE A 108 11.14 -14.78 -16.84
N PHE A 109 11.36 -14.71 -15.53
CA PHE A 109 10.35 -14.23 -14.59
C PHE A 109 9.96 -12.77 -14.85
N SER A 110 10.93 -11.88 -15.04
CA SER A 110 10.68 -10.46 -15.35
C SER A 110 9.87 -10.26 -16.63
N ASN A 111 10.22 -10.99 -17.69
CA ASN A 111 9.50 -10.94 -18.95
C ASN A 111 8.08 -11.47 -18.79
N TRP A 112 7.88 -12.54 -18.01
CA TRP A 112 6.54 -13.04 -17.72
C TRP A 112 5.72 -12.04 -16.92
N MET A 113 6.28 -11.46 -15.85
CA MET A 113 5.61 -10.47 -14.99
C MET A 113 5.12 -9.26 -15.79
N THR A 114 5.91 -8.80 -16.76
CA THR A 114 5.56 -7.67 -17.62
C THR A 114 4.74 -8.04 -18.85
N SER A 115 4.66 -9.32 -19.24
CA SER A 115 3.86 -9.79 -20.39
C SER A 115 2.35 -9.56 -20.23
N PRO A 116 1.55 -9.58 -21.31
CA PRO A 116 0.09 -9.53 -21.22
C PRO A 116 -0.50 -10.58 -20.28
N LYS A 117 0.06 -11.81 -20.27
CA LYS A 117 -0.39 -12.89 -19.38
C LYS A 117 -0.11 -12.58 -17.90
N GLY A 118 1.08 -12.08 -17.58
CA GLY A 118 1.43 -11.71 -16.21
C GLY A 118 0.60 -10.52 -15.71
N GLN A 119 0.43 -9.49 -16.54
CA GLN A 119 -0.40 -8.33 -16.20
C GLN A 119 -1.88 -8.72 -16.01
N ALA A 120 -2.42 -9.63 -16.83
CA ALA A 120 -3.76 -10.18 -16.65
C ALA A 120 -3.89 -10.98 -15.34
N ALA A 121 -2.88 -11.78 -14.98
CA ALA A 121 -2.86 -12.49 -13.71
C ALA A 121 -2.86 -11.54 -12.50
N ILE A 122 -2.11 -10.43 -12.58
CA ILE A 122 -2.12 -9.38 -11.55
C ILE A 122 -3.50 -8.72 -11.45
N ALA A 123 -4.13 -8.38 -12.59
CA ALA A 123 -5.48 -7.80 -12.61
C ALA A 123 -6.56 -8.74 -12.05
N ALA A 124 -6.41 -10.05 -12.27
CA ALA A 124 -7.36 -11.06 -11.81
C ALA A 124 -7.19 -11.41 -10.32
N PHE A 125 -6.13 -10.95 -9.66
CA PHE A 125 -5.90 -11.27 -8.26
C PHE A 125 -6.86 -10.51 -7.34
N THR A 126 -7.66 -11.25 -6.58
CA THR A 126 -8.66 -10.70 -5.66
C THR A 126 -8.45 -11.19 -4.24
N LEU A 127 -8.82 -10.35 -3.28
CA LEU A 127 -8.98 -10.70 -1.86
C LEU A 127 -10.34 -10.19 -1.40
N GLU A 128 -11.13 -11.02 -0.72
CA GLU A 128 -12.52 -10.68 -0.34
C GLU A 128 -13.37 -10.21 -1.54
N ASN A 129 -13.21 -10.87 -2.69
CA ASN A 129 -13.83 -10.52 -3.98
C ASN A 129 -13.50 -9.10 -4.49
N GLN A 130 -12.47 -8.45 -3.95
CA GLN A 130 -12.00 -7.14 -4.40
C GLN A 130 -10.66 -7.28 -5.10
N GLN A 131 -10.54 -6.67 -6.28
CA GLN A 131 -9.26 -6.56 -6.98
C GLN A 131 -8.24 -5.82 -6.09
N LEU A 132 -7.11 -6.48 -5.82
CA LEU A 132 -6.11 -5.92 -4.91
C LEU A 132 -5.04 -5.10 -5.64
N PHE A 133 -4.56 -5.60 -6.78
CA PHE A 133 -3.47 -5.00 -7.53
C PHE A 133 -3.91 -4.51 -8.91
N CYS A 134 -3.26 -3.45 -9.37
CA CYS A 134 -3.49 -2.87 -10.68
C CYS A 134 -2.20 -3.00 -11.50
N PRO A 135 -2.18 -3.83 -12.57
CA PRO A 135 -1.02 -3.90 -13.45
C PRO A 135 -0.71 -2.52 -14.06
N ASN A 136 0.58 -2.18 -14.16
CA ASN A 136 1.05 -0.92 -14.73
C ASN A 136 2.34 -1.05 -15.57
N ALA A 137 2.71 -2.25 -16.03
CA ALA A 137 3.90 -2.41 -16.88
C ALA A 137 3.77 -1.65 -18.22
N TYR A 138 2.53 -1.49 -18.72
CA TYR A 138 2.22 -0.72 -19.92
C TYR A 138 0.97 0.14 -19.68
N PRO A 139 1.11 1.36 -19.12
CA PRO A 139 -0.03 2.20 -18.73
C PRO A 139 -1.04 2.42 -19.87
N GLU A 140 -0.55 2.60 -21.09
CA GLU A 140 -1.41 2.83 -22.27
C GLU A 140 -2.32 1.63 -22.61
N LYS A 141 -1.86 0.41 -22.32
CA LYS A 141 -2.60 -0.84 -22.62
C LYS A 141 -3.53 -1.26 -21.48
N ASN A 142 -3.34 -0.69 -20.29
CA ASN A 142 -4.07 -1.07 -19.08
C ASN A 142 -5.31 -0.19 -18.83
N LYS A 143 -5.73 0.64 -19.80
CA LYS A 143 -6.89 1.54 -19.67
C LYS A 143 -8.22 0.82 -19.36
N ALA A 144 -8.34 -0.45 -19.77
CA ALA A 144 -9.50 -1.28 -19.47
C ALA A 144 -9.50 -1.88 -18.05
N VAL A 145 -8.39 -1.78 -17.32
CA VAL A 145 -8.28 -2.27 -15.94
C VAL A 145 -8.90 -1.23 -15.01
N ILE A 146 -10.01 -1.59 -14.37
CA ILE A 146 -10.65 -0.73 -13.37
C ILE A 146 -9.82 -0.75 -12.09
N CYS A 147 -9.19 0.38 -11.74
CA CYS A 147 -8.29 0.48 -10.59
C CYS A 147 -8.70 1.58 -9.61
N PRO A 148 -9.02 1.26 -8.35
CA PRO A 148 -9.52 -0.05 -7.88
C PRO A 148 -10.84 -0.41 -8.57
N ALA A 149 -11.25 -1.67 -8.55
CA ALA A 149 -12.65 -2.03 -8.81
C ALA A 149 -13.58 -1.07 -8.02
N LYS A 150 -14.60 -0.52 -8.68
CA LYS A 150 -15.48 0.54 -8.14
C LYS A 150 -15.91 0.23 -6.71
N ARG A 151 -16.05 1.28 -5.89
CA ARG A 151 -16.56 1.22 -4.51
C ARG A 151 -17.85 0.40 -4.48
N PRO A 152 -18.00 -0.60 -3.59
CA PRO A 152 -19.32 -1.06 -3.21
C PRO A 152 -19.96 0.09 -2.42
N ASN A 153 -21.05 0.67 -2.94
CA ASN A 153 -21.89 1.69 -2.32
C ASN A 153 -21.36 3.14 -2.33
N GLN A 154 -20.99 3.63 -3.51
CA GLN A 154 -21.31 5.01 -3.91
C GLN A 154 -22.28 4.97 -5.08
#